data_AF-A0AAV9W8F7-F1
#
_entry.id   AF-A0AAV9W8F7-F1
#
_cell.length_a   1.000
_cell.length_b   1.000
_cell.length_c   1.000
_cell.angle_alpha   90.00
_cell.angle_beta   90.00
_cell.angle_gamma   90.00
#
_symmetry.space_group_name_H-M   'P 1'
#
loop_
_entity.id
_entity.type
_entity.pdbx_description
1 polymer ?
#
loop_
_entity_poly.entity_id
_entity_poly.type
_entity_poly.pdbx_seq_one_letter_code
_entity_poly.pdbx_strand_id
1 'polypeptide(L)'
;MATPAETEPLTGWRLRLHEARTNFKQHQDVDLSFEDGYAGSIGENLKVVRRSEEPQRQIQEHHLRLASEDTDSTAAEGLKAIAETLVSDHQKLSDTLRGITDSLMNDTTDRSTATDQFKKARENAKEQSGEAMDNATDAAIALIEKLPEDLQNQLADLWISFSDDFGSGWSEITSGFSRVFYLISTWPADAQESIKKAWDALGKNFEGLQYLISSLFDSP
;
A
#
# COMPACT_ATOMS: atom_id res chain seq x y z
N MET A 1 37.28 -5.83 28.33
CA MET A 1 36.24 -6.75 27.83
C MET A 1 35.02 -5.90 27.58
N ALA A 2 34.55 -5.83 26.33
CA ALA A 2 33.32 -5.13 25.99
C ALA A 2 32.14 -6.02 26.37
N THR A 3 31.26 -5.51 27.22
CA THR A 3 29.98 -6.15 27.54
C THR A 3 29.16 -6.23 26.25
N PRO A 4 28.58 -7.38 25.88
CA PRO A 4 27.66 -7.43 24.77
C PRO A 4 26.43 -6.61 25.15
N ALA A 5 25.99 -5.72 24.25
CA ALA A 5 24.73 -5.00 24.41
C ALA A 5 23.61 -6.03 24.59
N GLU A 6 22.98 -6.03 25.77
CA GLU A 6 21.74 -6.74 25.99
C GLU A 6 20.74 -6.21 24.96
N THR A 7 20.33 -7.08 24.04
CA THR A 7 19.22 -6.81 23.14
C THR A 7 17.99 -6.77 24.02
N GLU A 8 17.55 -5.56 24.38
CA GLU A 8 16.28 -5.37 25.09
C GLU A 8 15.19 -6.15 24.33
N PRO A 9 14.39 -6.97 25.03
CA PRO A 9 13.29 -7.68 24.39
C PRO A 9 12.38 -6.64 23.74
N LEU A 10 12.08 -6.81 22.45
CA LEU A 10 11.12 -5.96 21.74
C LEU A 10 9.86 -5.85 22.59
N THR A 11 9.46 -4.63 22.94
CA THR A 11 8.19 -4.38 23.63
C THR A 11 7.05 -4.99 22.80
N GLY A 12 5.94 -5.37 23.47
CA GLY A 12 4.84 -6.08 22.80
C GLY A 12 4.29 -5.35 21.56
N TRP A 13 4.32 -4.02 21.54
CA TRP A 13 3.91 -3.25 20.36
C TRP A 13 4.94 -3.25 19.22
N ARG A 14 6.25 -3.23 19.52
CA ARG A 14 7.30 -3.32 18.48
C ARG A 14 7.26 -4.67 17.77
N LEU A 15 7.07 -5.75 18.52
CA LEU A 15 6.92 -7.08 17.93
C LEU A 15 5.75 -7.11 16.95
N ARG A 16 4.59 -6.57 17.36
CA ARG A 16 3.40 -6.49 16.49
C ARG A 16 3.61 -5.63 15.24
N LEU A 17 4.37 -4.53 15.32
CA LEU A 17 4.73 -3.74 14.14
C LEU A 17 5.66 -4.49 13.18
N HIS A 18 6.62 -5.27 13.70
CA HIS A 18 7.46 -6.13 12.87
C HIS A 18 6.68 -7.30 12.24
N GLU A 19 5.70 -7.86 12.96
CA GLU A 19 4.77 -8.86 12.42
C GLU A 19 3.89 -8.25 11.32
N ALA A 20 3.32 -7.06 11.54
CA ALA A 20 2.56 -6.32 10.54
C ALA A 20 3.38 -6.04 9.29
N ARG A 21 4.63 -5.57 9.42
CA ARG A 21 5.59 -5.43 8.30
C ARG A 21 5.77 -6.73 7.52
N THR A 22 5.84 -7.86 8.22
CA THR A 22 6.00 -9.17 7.59
C THR A 22 4.74 -9.59 6.83
N ASN A 23 3.56 -9.44 7.44
CA ASN A 23 2.27 -9.73 6.81
C ASN A 23 2.04 -8.83 5.58
N PHE A 24 2.41 -7.56 5.69
CA PHE A 24 2.32 -6.58 4.63
C PHE A 24 3.18 -6.96 3.42
N LYS A 25 4.39 -7.52 3.64
CA LYS A 25 5.22 -8.09 2.57
C LYS A 25 4.61 -9.35 1.95
N GLN A 26 3.87 -10.17 2.70
CA GLN A 26 3.15 -11.32 2.12
C GLN A 26 2.09 -10.86 1.10
N HIS A 27 1.47 -9.69 1.31
CA HIS A 27 0.55 -9.11 0.33
C HIS A 27 1.22 -8.62 -0.97
N GLN A 28 2.54 -8.43 -0.96
CA GLN A 28 3.35 -8.18 -2.17
C GLN A 28 3.73 -9.47 -2.91
N ASP A 29 3.75 -10.60 -2.23
CA ASP A 29 4.10 -11.92 -2.77
C ASP A 29 2.92 -12.65 -3.42
N VAL A 30 1.83 -11.94 -3.70
CA VAL A 30 0.83 -12.44 -4.65
C VAL A 30 1.56 -12.73 -5.96
N ASP A 31 1.61 -14.01 -6.29
CA ASP A 31 2.44 -14.57 -7.33
C ASP A 31 2.36 -13.73 -8.61
N LEU A 32 3.42 -12.96 -8.82
CA LEU A 32 3.60 -12.14 -10.00
C LEU A 32 4.07 -12.99 -11.19
N SER A 33 4.39 -14.27 -10.96
CA SER A 33 4.70 -15.22 -12.01
C SER A 33 3.41 -15.57 -12.74
N PHE A 34 3.47 -15.37 -14.05
CA PHE A 34 2.34 -15.44 -14.95
C PHE A 34 2.11 -16.90 -15.39
N GLU A 35 2.19 -17.85 -14.46
CA GLU A 35 1.82 -19.24 -14.73
C GLU A 35 0.36 -19.41 -14.30
N ASP A 36 -0.52 -19.47 -15.31
CA ASP A 36 -1.94 -19.81 -15.25
C ASP A 36 -2.96 -18.66 -15.10
N GLY A 37 -3.31 -18.09 -16.27
CA GLY A 37 -4.72 -18.06 -16.70
C GLY A 37 -5.69 -17.19 -15.91
N TYR A 38 -5.52 -15.86 -15.90
CA TYR A 38 -6.56 -14.96 -15.40
C TYR A 38 -7.47 -14.44 -16.55
N ALA A 39 -8.48 -15.23 -16.89
CA ALA A 39 -9.59 -14.85 -17.79
C ALA A 39 -10.81 -14.31 -17.00
N GLY A 40 -10.60 -13.41 -16.03
CA GLY A 40 -11.68 -12.80 -15.24
C GLY A 40 -12.14 -11.46 -15.78
N SER A 41 -13.45 -11.17 -15.82
CA SER A 41 -14.06 -9.90 -16.25
C SER A 41 -13.60 -8.69 -15.42
N ILE A 42 -13.50 -7.50 -16.04
CA ILE A 42 -13.29 -6.22 -15.34
C ILE A 42 -14.61 -5.88 -14.65
N GLY A 43 -14.65 -5.92 -13.30
CA GLY A 43 -15.71 -5.25 -12.54
C GLY A 43 -16.30 -6.00 -11.35
N GLU A 44 -16.15 -7.31 -11.22
CA GLU A 44 -16.85 -8.06 -10.15
C GLU A 44 -16.00 -8.37 -8.91
N ASN A 45 -14.66 -8.35 -9.01
CA ASN A 45 -13.77 -8.68 -7.90
C ASN A 45 -13.09 -7.49 -7.22
N LEU A 46 -13.28 -6.27 -7.71
CA LEU A 46 -12.91 -5.06 -6.98
C LEU A 46 -13.98 -4.80 -5.92
N LYS A 47 -13.95 -5.61 -4.86
CA LYS A 47 -14.63 -5.26 -3.62
C LYS A 47 -13.91 -4.03 -3.10
N VAL A 48 -14.40 -2.85 -3.48
CA VAL A 48 -14.19 -1.58 -2.76
C VAL A 48 -14.00 -1.95 -1.31
N VAL A 49 -12.81 -1.67 -0.76
CA VAL A 49 -12.42 -2.00 0.61
C VAL A 49 -13.55 -1.57 1.55
N ARG A 50 -14.44 -2.53 1.83
CA ARG A 50 -15.58 -2.43 2.73
C ARG A 50 -15.56 -3.73 3.50
N ARG A 51 -14.73 -3.74 4.55
CA ARG A 51 -14.83 -4.73 5.62
C ARG A 51 -15.17 -4.04 6.93
N SER A 52 -15.73 -4.85 7.81
CA SER A 52 -16.64 -4.55 8.92
C SER A 52 -16.48 -3.20 9.60
N GLU A 53 -17.62 -2.58 9.91
CA GLU A 53 -17.71 -1.35 10.70
C GLU A 53 -17.15 -1.51 12.14
N GLU A 54 -16.97 -2.73 12.65
CA GLU A 54 -16.60 -2.99 14.05
C GLU A 54 -15.13 -2.62 14.42
N PRO A 55 -14.08 -3.07 13.68
CA PRO A 55 -12.70 -2.64 13.91
C PRO A 55 -12.54 -1.13 13.66
N GLN A 56 -13.23 -0.61 12.63
CA GLN A 56 -13.22 0.82 12.31
C GLN A 56 -13.86 1.66 13.42
N ARG A 57 -14.94 1.20 14.05
CA ARG A 57 -15.54 1.84 15.24
C ARG A 57 -14.60 1.82 16.43
N GLN A 58 -13.89 0.72 16.69
CA GLN A 58 -12.93 0.68 17.80
C GLN A 58 -11.75 1.62 17.55
N ILE A 59 -11.24 1.69 16.32
CA ILE A 59 -10.18 2.63 15.93
C ILE A 59 -10.67 4.08 16.00
N GLN A 60 -11.91 4.34 15.56
CA GLN A 60 -12.52 5.66 15.61
C GLN A 60 -12.83 6.12 17.04
N GLU A 61 -13.33 5.22 17.91
CA GLU A 61 -13.49 5.46 19.35
C GLU A 61 -12.13 5.67 20.05
N HIS A 62 -11.09 4.95 19.63
CA HIS A 62 -9.72 5.16 20.11
C HIS A 62 -9.12 6.49 19.63
N HIS A 63 -9.37 6.88 18.38
CA HIS A 63 -8.93 8.18 17.83
C HIS A 63 -9.65 9.34 18.51
N LEU A 64 -10.97 9.24 18.71
CA LEU A 64 -11.75 10.18 19.50
C LEU A 64 -11.23 10.29 20.94
N ARG A 65 -10.73 9.19 21.51
CA ARG A 65 -10.12 9.19 22.84
C ARG A 65 -8.75 9.90 22.85
N LEU A 66 -7.91 9.67 21.84
CA LEU A 66 -6.64 10.39 21.64
C LEU A 66 -6.87 11.90 21.41
N ALA A 67 -7.89 12.27 20.64
CA ALA A 67 -8.30 13.66 20.43
C ALA A 67 -8.89 14.30 21.70
N SER A 68 -9.49 13.52 22.59
CA SER A 68 -10.09 14.00 23.84
C SER A 68 -9.11 14.16 25.01
N GLU A 69 -7.92 13.54 24.96
CA GLU A 69 -6.95 13.51 26.06
C GLU A 69 -5.79 14.53 25.92
N ASP A 70 -5.87 15.50 24.98
CA ASP A 70 -4.79 16.48 24.68
C ASP A 70 -3.45 15.77 24.36
N THR A 71 -3.59 14.55 23.83
CA THR A 71 -2.52 13.65 23.49
C THR A 71 -1.90 14.09 22.18
N ASP A 72 -0.83 14.87 22.26
CA ASP A 72 0.05 15.36 21.17
C ASP A 72 -0.48 15.05 19.76
N SER A 73 -1.38 15.89 19.23
CA SER A 73 -1.90 15.77 17.84
C SER A 73 -0.77 15.61 16.82
N THR A 74 0.42 16.12 17.16
CA THR A 74 1.67 16.01 16.42
C THR A 74 2.10 14.57 16.13
N ALA A 75 1.85 13.60 17.02
CA ALA A 75 2.26 12.21 16.79
C ALA A 75 1.34 11.49 15.78
N ALA A 76 0.02 11.70 15.89
CA ALA A 76 -0.95 11.19 14.92
C ALA A 76 -0.78 11.87 13.55
N GLU A 77 -0.55 13.18 13.52
CA GLU A 77 -0.18 13.93 12.32
C GLU A 77 1.13 13.42 11.69
N GLY A 78 2.10 13.03 12.52
CA GLY A 78 3.34 12.42 12.05
C GLY A 78 3.13 11.04 11.40
N LEU A 79 2.28 10.17 11.98
CA LEU A 79 1.90 8.91 11.34
C LEU A 79 1.13 9.14 10.04
N LYS A 80 0.24 10.14 10.00
CA LYS A 80 -0.46 10.55 8.79
C LYS A 80 0.51 10.93 7.68
N ALA A 81 1.52 11.76 7.98
CA ALA A 81 2.52 12.16 7.00
C ALA A 81 3.34 10.97 6.45
N ILE A 82 3.64 9.99 7.30
CA ILE A 82 4.29 8.74 6.88
C ILE A 82 3.36 7.95 5.95
N ALA A 83 2.08 7.80 6.29
CA ALA A 83 1.08 7.12 5.48
C ALA A 83 0.88 7.80 4.10
N GLU A 84 0.80 9.13 4.07
CA GLU A 84 0.71 9.92 2.82
C GLU A 84 1.93 9.73 1.93
N THR A 85 3.13 9.72 2.54
CA THR A 85 4.38 9.46 1.82
C THR A 85 4.36 8.07 1.19
N LEU A 86 3.93 7.06 1.95
CA LEU A 86 3.83 5.69 1.47
C LEU A 86 2.89 5.58 0.27
N VAL A 87 1.68 6.16 0.35
CA VAL A 87 0.73 6.18 -0.78
C VAL A 87 1.30 6.93 -1.99
N SER A 88 1.93 8.09 -1.77
CA SER A 88 2.56 8.88 -2.82
C SER A 88 3.66 8.09 -3.55
N ASP A 89 4.51 7.38 -2.83
CA ASP A 89 5.59 6.61 -3.46
C ASP A 89 5.02 5.46 -4.31
N HIS A 90 3.97 4.79 -3.84
CA HIS A 90 3.28 3.76 -4.61
C HIS A 90 2.55 4.30 -5.85
N GLN A 91 2.02 5.53 -5.77
CA GLN A 91 1.44 6.22 -6.92
C GLN A 91 2.50 6.48 -8.01
N LYS A 92 3.71 6.92 -7.64
CA LYS A 92 4.81 7.14 -8.59
C LYS A 92 5.22 5.86 -9.33
N LEU A 93 5.19 4.72 -8.64
CA LEU A 93 5.43 3.40 -9.25
C LEU A 93 4.36 3.08 -10.30
N SER A 94 3.09 3.31 -9.95
CA SER A 94 1.96 3.15 -10.87
C SER A 94 2.06 4.08 -12.08
N ASP A 95 2.44 5.34 -11.88
CA ASP A 95 2.57 6.34 -12.95
C ASP A 95 3.67 5.97 -13.94
N THR A 96 4.76 5.35 -13.46
CA THR A 96 5.83 4.83 -14.32
C THR A 96 5.31 3.74 -15.26
N LEU A 97 4.53 2.80 -14.73
CA LEU A 97 3.90 1.74 -15.52
C LEU A 97 2.87 2.31 -16.50
N ARG A 98 2.08 3.31 -16.08
CA ARG A 98 1.13 4.01 -16.93
C ARG A 98 1.82 4.70 -18.10
N GLY A 99 2.94 5.40 -17.86
CA GLY A 99 3.70 6.08 -18.91
C GLY A 99 4.18 5.14 -20.03
N ILE A 100 4.52 3.89 -19.69
CA ILE A 100 4.87 2.86 -20.68
C ILE A 100 3.64 2.52 -21.54
N THR A 101 2.48 2.34 -20.92
CA THR A 101 1.24 2.06 -21.66
C THR A 101 0.77 3.23 -22.50
N ASP A 102 0.93 4.46 -22.01
CA ASP A 102 0.59 5.67 -22.76
C ASP A 102 1.50 5.80 -24.00
N SER A 103 2.79 5.48 -23.85
CA SER A 103 3.74 5.46 -24.98
C SER A 103 3.34 4.41 -26.03
N LEU A 104 2.88 3.24 -25.58
CA LEU A 104 2.36 2.22 -26.48
C LEU A 104 1.06 2.65 -27.17
N MET A 105 0.13 3.27 -26.44
CA MET A 105 -1.16 3.73 -26.98
C MET A 105 -1.03 4.90 -27.97
N ASN A 106 0.04 5.69 -27.85
CA ASN A 106 0.34 6.83 -28.72
C ASN A 106 1.29 6.46 -29.88
N ASP A 107 1.52 5.17 -30.12
CA ASP A 107 2.43 4.64 -31.15
C ASP A 107 3.87 5.18 -31.06
N THR A 108 4.31 5.65 -29.87
CA THR A 108 5.69 6.13 -29.65
C THR A 108 6.64 5.00 -29.26
N THR A 109 6.12 3.81 -29.00
CA THR A 109 6.89 2.60 -28.67
C THR A 109 6.16 1.38 -29.20
N ASP A 110 6.89 0.43 -29.80
CA ASP A 110 6.28 -0.81 -30.29
C ASP A 110 5.90 -1.75 -29.13
N ARG A 111 4.97 -2.67 -29.41
CA ARG A 111 4.44 -3.60 -28.40
C ARG A 111 5.51 -4.47 -27.74
N SER A 112 6.52 -4.92 -28.48
CA SER A 112 7.57 -5.78 -27.91
C SER A 112 8.38 -4.98 -26.90
N THR A 113 8.82 -3.79 -27.29
CA THR A 113 9.56 -2.89 -26.41
C THR A 113 8.72 -2.49 -25.19
N ALA A 114 7.44 -2.15 -25.38
CA ALA A 114 6.55 -1.80 -24.27
C ALA A 114 6.32 -2.99 -23.30
N THR A 115 6.22 -4.22 -23.82
CA THR A 115 6.08 -5.43 -23.00
C THR A 115 7.32 -5.63 -22.12
N ASP A 116 8.52 -5.53 -22.70
CA ASP A 116 9.78 -5.70 -21.97
C ASP A 116 9.99 -4.58 -20.93
N GLN A 117 9.69 -3.34 -21.30
CA GLN A 117 9.75 -2.19 -20.40
C GLN A 117 8.78 -2.35 -19.24
N PHE A 118 7.53 -2.75 -19.52
CA PHE A 118 6.52 -2.95 -18.48
C PHE A 118 6.93 -4.05 -17.51
N LYS A 119 7.43 -5.18 -18.02
CA LYS A 119 7.96 -6.27 -17.20
C LYS A 119 9.07 -5.78 -16.28
N LYS A 120 10.06 -5.07 -16.81
CA LYS A 120 11.18 -4.55 -16.02
C LYS A 120 10.71 -3.52 -14.99
N ALA A 121 9.82 -2.61 -15.37
CA ALA A 121 9.28 -1.60 -14.47
C ALA A 121 8.47 -2.23 -13.34
N ARG A 122 7.74 -3.33 -13.60
CA ARG A 122 7.00 -4.08 -12.57
C ARG A 122 7.93 -4.75 -11.56
N GLU A 123 9.02 -5.38 -12.01
CA GLU A 123 10.02 -5.95 -11.09
C GLU A 123 10.67 -4.87 -10.23
N ASN A 124 11.07 -3.74 -10.84
CA ASN A 124 11.61 -2.60 -10.11
C ASN A 124 10.58 -2.02 -9.11
N ALA A 125 9.31 -1.95 -9.50
CA ALA A 125 8.24 -1.49 -8.61
C ALA A 125 8.02 -2.43 -7.43
N LYS A 126 8.22 -3.75 -7.59
CA LYS A 126 8.18 -4.71 -6.46
C LYS A 126 9.26 -4.38 -5.43
N GLU A 127 10.51 -4.19 -5.89
CA GLU A 127 11.63 -3.87 -5.02
C GLU A 127 11.44 -2.51 -4.32
N GLN A 128 11.12 -1.47 -5.08
CA GLN A 128 10.90 -0.11 -4.54
C GLN A 128 9.69 -0.03 -3.62
N SER A 129 8.63 -0.79 -3.92
CA SER A 129 7.49 -0.94 -3.01
C SER A 129 7.99 -1.53 -1.69
N GLY A 130 8.68 -2.67 -1.69
CA GLY A 130 9.20 -3.29 -0.45
C GLY A 130 10.08 -2.34 0.39
N GLU A 131 10.95 -1.58 -0.26
CA GLU A 131 11.79 -0.57 0.40
C GLU A 131 10.97 0.57 1.00
N ALA A 132 9.98 1.12 0.27
CA ALA A 132 9.10 2.18 0.77
C ALA A 132 8.32 1.74 2.03
N MET A 133 7.86 0.49 2.04
CA MET A 133 7.13 -0.09 3.18
C MET A 133 8.02 -0.29 4.40
N ASP A 134 9.27 -0.72 4.18
CA ASP A 134 10.27 -0.86 5.23
C ASP A 134 10.58 0.49 5.86
N ASN A 135 10.86 1.49 5.02
CA ASN A 135 11.14 2.86 5.47
C ASN A 135 9.95 3.46 6.23
N ALA A 136 8.72 3.24 5.77
CA ALA A 136 7.52 3.72 6.45
C ALA A 136 7.32 3.06 7.83
N THR A 137 7.53 1.74 7.92
CA THR A 137 7.43 1.02 9.20
C THR A 137 8.51 1.50 10.17
N ASP A 138 9.76 1.63 9.72
CA ASP A 138 10.87 2.06 10.56
C ASP A 138 10.67 3.50 11.05
N ALA A 139 10.11 4.38 10.20
CA ALA A 139 9.72 5.73 10.57
C ALA A 139 8.58 5.74 11.63
N ALA A 140 7.58 4.88 11.47
CA ALA A 140 6.49 4.74 12.43
C ALA A 140 6.99 4.25 13.80
N ILE A 141 7.86 3.23 13.82
CA ILE A 141 8.49 2.74 15.05
C ILE A 141 9.27 3.87 15.75
N ALA A 142 10.11 4.59 15.00
CA ALA A 142 10.93 5.67 15.54
C ALA A 142 10.10 6.86 16.08
N LEU A 143 8.91 7.09 15.53
CA LEU A 143 7.97 8.08 16.03
C LEU A 143 7.30 7.59 17.31
N ILE A 144 6.77 6.37 17.30
CA ILE A 144 6.01 5.78 18.42
C ILE A 144 6.92 5.61 19.65
N GLU A 145 8.17 5.20 19.48
CA GLU A 145 9.13 4.96 20.56
C GLU A 145 9.38 6.18 21.48
N LYS A 146 9.15 7.39 20.98
CA LYS A 146 9.37 8.63 21.74
C LYS A 146 8.22 8.98 22.68
N LEU A 147 7.12 8.24 22.63
CA LEU A 147 5.90 8.53 23.36
C LEU A 147 5.83 7.79 24.71
N PRO A 148 5.02 8.28 25.65
CA PRO A 148 4.55 7.52 26.81
C PRO A 148 4.00 6.12 26.46
N GLU A 149 4.21 5.13 27.33
CA GLU A 149 3.91 3.70 27.07
C GLU A 149 2.42 3.42 26.75
N ASP A 150 1.52 4.18 27.36
CA ASP A 150 0.08 4.14 27.12
C ASP A 150 -0.28 4.60 25.70
N LEU A 151 0.51 5.49 25.11
CA LEU A 151 0.34 5.98 23.74
C LEU A 151 1.06 5.12 22.70
N GLN A 152 2.16 4.48 23.10
CA GLN A 152 2.92 3.60 22.22
C GLN A 152 2.05 2.49 21.65
N ASN A 153 1.26 1.83 22.51
CA ASN A 153 0.37 0.75 22.08
C ASN A 153 -0.75 1.26 21.16
N GLN A 154 -1.33 2.43 21.47
CA GLN A 154 -2.45 2.98 20.70
C GLN A 154 -2.03 3.38 19.29
N LEU A 155 -0.91 4.09 19.15
CA LEU A 155 -0.40 4.47 17.84
C LEU A 155 0.17 3.29 17.05
N ALA A 156 0.70 2.27 17.73
CA ALA A 156 1.05 1.02 17.07
C ALA A 156 -0.18 0.34 16.48
N ASP A 157 -1.30 0.26 17.22
CA ASP A 157 -2.54 -0.33 16.73
C ASP A 157 -3.10 0.44 15.53
N LEU A 158 -3.06 1.78 15.58
CA LEU A 158 -3.46 2.64 14.46
C LEU A 158 -2.61 2.37 13.22
N TRP A 159 -1.28 2.32 13.36
CA TRP A 159 -0.37 2.04 12.25
C TRP A 159 -0.56 0.63 11.68
N ILE A 160 -0.77 -0.38 12.54
CA ILE A 160 -1.05 -1.76 12.12
C ILE A 160 -2.32 -1.80 11.29
N SER A 161 -3.40 -1.15 11.73
CA SER A 161 -4.65 -1.12 10.97
C SER A 161 -4.47 -0.42 9.61
N PHE A 162 -3.81 0.74 9.59
CA PHE A 162 -3.50 1.42 8.33
C PHE A 162 -2.69 0.50 7.40
N SER A 163 -1.70 -0.20 7.96
CA SER A 163 -0.87 -1.12 7.19
C SER A 163 -1.70 -2.27 6.63
N ASP A 164 -2.48 -2.99 7.43
CA ASP A 164 -3.26 -4.12 6.91
C ASP A 164 -4.22 -3.71 5.77
N ASP A 165 -4.87 -2.55 5.91
CA ASP A 165 -5.77 -2.00 4.89
C ASP A 165 -5.01 -1.51 3.64
N PHE A 166 -3.89 -0.82 3.80
CA PHE A 166 -3.05 -0.41 2.69
C PHE A 166 -2.51 -1.64 1.93
N GLY A 167 -1.99 -2.65 2.63
CA GLY A 167 -1.43 -3.85 2.03
C GLY A 167 -2.47 -4.58 1.18
N SER A 168 -3.70 -4.66 1.68
CA SER A 168 -4.85 -5.19 0.94
C SER A 168 -5.14 -4.38 -0.33
N GLY A 169 -5.25 -3.05 -0.23
CA GLY A 169 -5.50 -2.18 -1.38
C GLY A 169 -4.37 -2.21 -2.41
N TRP A 170 -3.12 -2.28 -1.96
CA TRP A 170 -1.95 -2.41 -2.83
C TRP A 170 -1.93 -3.74 -3.57
N SER A 171 -2.33 -4.84 -2.93
CA SER A 171 -2.45 -6.15 -3.57
C SER A 171 -3.46 -6.16 -4.73
N GLU A 172 -4.55 -5.40 -4.61
CA GLU A 172 -5.50 -5.20 -5.71
C GLU A 172 -4.87 -4.40 -6.86
N ILE A 173 -4.07 -3.38 -6.53
CA ILE A 173 -3.33 -2.56 -7.51
C ILE A 173 -2.31 -3.40 -8.29
N THR A 174 -1.49 -4.21 -7.60
CA THR A 174 -0.49 -5.08 -8.25
C THR A 174 -1.15 -6.15 -9.12
N SER A 175 -2.31 -6.67 -8.72
CA SER A 175 -3.14 -7.54 -9.55
C SER A 175 -3.62 -6.83 -10.82
N GLY A 176 -3.99 -5.55 -10.72
CA GLY A 176 -4.33 -4.72 -11.87
C GLY A 176 -3.14 -4.52 -12.83
N PHE A 177 -1.91 -4.35 -12.33
CA PHE A 177 -0.72 -4.29 -13.19
C PHE A 177 -0.51 -5.58 -13.98
N SER A 178 -0.70 -6.75 -13.35
CA SER A 178 -0.64 -8.05 -14.03
C SER A 178 -1.64 -8.13 -15.18
N ARG A 179 -2.85 -7.58 -14.99
CA ARG A 179 -3.87 -7.52 -16.03
C ARG A 179 -3.49 -6.57 -17.17
N VAL A 180 -2.94 -5.40 -16.86
CA VAL A 180 -2.45 -4.47 -17.88
C VAL A 180 -1.36 -5.13 -18.72
N PHE A 181 -0.40 -5.80 -18.07
CA PHE A 181 0.65 -6.56 -18.75
C PHE A 181 0.09 -7.62 -19.70
N TYR A 182 -0.94 -8.38 -19.27
CA TYR A 182 -1.63 -9.36 -20.10
C TYR A 182 -2.23 -8.73 -21.37
N LEU A 183 -2.94 -7.60 -21.21
CA LEU A 183 -3.59 -6.90 -22.31
C LEU A 183 -2.58 -6.36 -23.32
N ILE A 184 -1.45 -5.83 -22.85
CA ILE A 184 -0.33 -5.42 -23.70
C ILE A 184 0.23 -6.61 -24.48
N SER A 185 0.45 -7.74 -23.80
CA SER A 185 1.10 -8.91 -24.39
C SER A 185 0.23 -9.63 -25.42
N THR A 186 -1.06 -9.80 -25.12
CA THR A 186 -2.00 -10.53 -25.98
C THR A 186 -2.64 -9.66 -27.05
N TRP A 187 -2.80 -8.36 -26.77
CA TRP A 187 -3.34 -7.36 -27.68
C TRP A 187 -4.67 -7.77 -28.34
N PRO A 188 -5.73 -8.04 -27.56
CA PRO A 188 -7.05 -8.33 -28.11
C PRO A 188 -7.59 -7.15 -28.95
N ALA A 189 -8.65 -7.38 -29.71
CA ALA A 189 -9.25 -6.36 -30.58
C ALA A 189 -9.65 -5.07 -29.83
N ASP A 190 -9.98 -5.18 -28.55
CA ASP A 190 -10.37 -4.10 -27.65
C ASP A 190 -9.25 -3.68 -26.67
N ALA A 191 -7.98 -4.08 -26.92
CA ALA A 191 -6.86 -3.89 -26.00
C ALA A 191 -6.75 -2.47 -25.44
N GLN A 192 -6.82 -1.46 -26.31
CA GLN A 192 -6.68 -0.06 -25.91
C GLN A 192 -7.79 0.39 -24.94
N GLU A 193 -9.04 0.00 -25.19
CA GLU A 193 -10.16 0.35 -24.31
C GLU A 193 -10.04 -0.40 -22.98
N SER A 194 -9.67 -1.68 -23.02
CA SER A 194 -9.48 -2.51 -21.83
C SER A 194 -8.31 -2.03 -20.96
N ILE A 195 -7.21 -1.55 -21.56
CA ILE A 195 -6.07 -0.94 -20.83
C ILE A 195 -6.51 0.35 -20.14
N LYS A 196 -7.25 1.23 -20.83
CA LYS A 196 -7.78 2.47 -20.23
C LYS A 196 -8.68 2.17 -19.03
N LYS A 197 -9.64 1.25 -19.18
CA LYS A 197 -10.52 0.83 -18.08
C LYS A 197 -9.75 0.25 -16.89
N ALA A 198 -8.69 -0.51 -17.14
CA ALA A 198 -7.84 -1.03 -16.09
C ALA A 198 -7.14 0.11 -15.32
N TRP A 199 -6.59 1.11 -16.02
CA TRP A 199 -5.98 2.28 -15.38
C TRP A 199 -6.97 3.15 -14.61
N ASP A 200 -8.18 3.33 -15.13
CA ASP A 200 -9.24 4.06 -14.41
C ASP A 200 -9.63 3.34 -13.12
N ALA A 201 -9.70 2.00 -13.14
CA ALA A 201 -9.95 1.21 -11.93
C ALA A 201 -8.80 1.33 -10.92
N LEU A 202 -7.56 1.29 -11.39
CA LEU A 202 -6.38 1.50 -10.55
C LEU A 202 -6.36 2.88 -9.90
N GLY A 203 -6.72 3.93 -10.64
CA GLY A 203 -6.84 5.29 -10.09
C GLY A 203 -7.83 5.39 -8.94
N LYS A 204 -8.99 4.73 -9.07
CA LYS A 204 -10.00 4.67 -7.99
C LYS A 204 -9.50 3.95 -6.74
N ASN A 205 -8.63 2.95 -6.90
CA ASN A 205 -8.03 2.27 -5.74
C ASN A 205 -7.09 3.21 -4.97
N PHE A 206 -6.32 4.05 -5.66
CA PHE A 206 -5.50 5.08 -5.00
C PHE A 206 -6.33 6.16 -4.32
N GLU A 207 -7.45 6.59 -4.93
CA GLU A 207 -8.42 7.46 -4.26
C GLU A 207 -8.96 6.80 -2.96
N GLY A 208 -9.22 5.49 -3.00
CA GLY A 208 -9.60 4.71 -1.83
C GLY A 208 -8.52 4.69 -0.73
N LEU A 209 -7.25 4.55 -1.09
CA LEU A 209 -6.12 4.63 -0.15
C LEU A 209 -5.96 6.03 0.45
N GLN A 210 -6.21 7.10 -0.31
CA GLN A 210 -6.20 8.46 0.22
C GLN A 210 -7.38 8.71 1.17
N TYR A 211 -8.56 8.17 0.84
CA TYR A 211 -9.72 8.21 1.73
C TYR A 211 -9.45 7.45 3.03
N LEU A 212 -8.77 6.30 2.98
CA LEU A 212 -8.36 5.53 4.16
C LEU A 212 -7.54 6.41 5.12
N ILE A 213 -6.51 7.10 4.61
CA ILE A 213 -5.70 8.04 5.40
C ILE A 213 -6.59 9.10 6.05
N SER A 214 -7.44 9.75 5.26
CA SER A 214 -8.32 10.80 5.77
C SER A 214 -9.27 10.26 6.85
N SER A 215 -9.82 9.05 6.66
CA SER A 215 -10.76 8.46 7.61
C SER A 215 -10.12 8.09 8.95
N LEU A 216 -8.86 7.63 8.91
CA LEU A 216 -8.12 7.17 10.09
C LEU A 216 -7.43 8.30 10.85
N PHE A 217 -7.00 9.35 10.16
CA PHE A 217 -6.17 10.41 10.73
C PHE A 217 -6.86 11.78 10.81
N ASP A 218 -7.96 12.01 10.09
CA ASP A 218 -8.68 13.31 10.06
C ASP A 218 -10.08 13.25 10.70
N SER A 219 -10.45 12.17 11.41
CA SER A 219 -11.74 12.15 12.09
C SER A 219 -11.77 13.15 13.26
N PRO A 220 -12.86 13.94 13.40
CA PRO A 220 -12.95 15.08 14.33
C PRO A 220 -12.94 14.70 15.81
#